data_AF-A0A1H0BLV0-F1
#
_entry.id   AF-A0A1H0BLV0-F1
#
_cell.length_a   1.000
_cell.length_b   1.000
_cell.length_c   1.000
_cell.angle_alpha   90.00
_cell.angle_beta   90.00
_cell.angle_gamma   90.00
#
_symmetry.space_group_name_H-M   'P 1'
#
loop_
_entity.id
_entity.type
_entity.pdbx_description
1 polymer ?
#
loop_
_entity_poly.entity_id
_entity_poly.type
_entity_poly.pdbx_seq_one_letter_code
_entity_poly.pdbx_strand_id
1 'polypeptide(L)'
;MKHAILFRRIVTSTLLFAIVFSLCFAWYYATSIGLGDDNLRYDAVGLAAAAAAAVLPVILYRCTLRVVSLLPGIFIALSWIITGPYVSYATFAASGIIYLNNMYDIYIGLYLFGLTLCTYMLFRRFSNDKTAALVTSILQIIELMIPIIQWIYYALYSSCITTSGALIMYQTNISETGEYLHSLGIFHVVGIILMLLICLTTFFFVETKTLPIPKNNWGKLSVPIFALLIIIPSAYVMAESIVPESFPIRLFLDTHDYLQQSSLYATNHAEKYKALQVVQKNPAHSPNTVIVVIGESETRTLMNAYDPKHVQNTPWLTGEKSNPNFTLFTNVYSCAWYTVPVLEHALTESNFYNTKQFNQSTSIIDIAKKLGYKTYWFSNQGSIGIADTPITLVANTADVAKWTDKDNKESRYDESLLDFLKQVNPNENNFIVLHLMGSHIEYRNRYPKSFHKFDDGTLNEQADFDNTVLYTDLILSQIYQYAHDNLHLDAMVYFSDHGSDPMVRRQPDPTGFTVLRIPMFCYLSNQYEQRNPDVVRTLKHNQNAFFTNDLLYELVCGILNIKSPNYDESYSLASPKWKMKRKDLVTRFGETSLMDDTAF
;
A
#
# COMPACT_ATOMS: atom_id res chain seq x y z
N MET A 1 37.98 -31.89 -42.73
CA MET A 1 37.97 -31.75 -41.25
C MET A 1 37.50 -30.37 -40.76
N LYS A 2 38.07 -29.23 -41.22
CA LYS A 2 37.65 -27.88 -40.78
C LYS A 2 36.17 -27.53 -41.10
N HIS A 3 35.67 -27.92 -42.28
CA HIS A 3 34.27 -27.71 -42.66
C HIS A 3 33.27 -28.49 -41.80
N ALA A 4 33.58 -29.75 -41.44
CA ALA A 4 32.73 -30.57 -40.57
C ALA A 4 32.65 -30.01 -39.14
N ILE A 5 33.76 -29.45 -38.63
CA ILE A 5 33.81 -28.80 -37.31
C ILE A 5 32.99 -27.49 -37.34
N LEU A 6 33.11 -26.68 -38.41
CA LEU A 6 32.33 -25.46 -38.56
C LEU A 6 30.82 -25.76 -38.67
N PHE A 7 30.45 -26.74 -39.49
CA PHE A 7 29.07 -27.19 -39.66
C PHE A 7 28.46 -27.66 -38.33
N ARG A 8 29.16 -28.54 -37.61
CA ARG A 8 28.72 -29.02 -36.28
C ARG A 8 28.52 -27.86 -35.30
N ARG A 9 29.39 -26.85 -35.33
CA ARG A 9 29.31 -25.66 -34.47
C ARG A 9 28.11 -24.78 -34.79
N ILE A 10 27.79 -24.59 -36.07
CA ILE A 10 26.61 -23.83 -36.50
C ILE A 10 25.36 -24.58 -36.03
N VAL A 11 25.26 -25.88 -36.33
CA VAL A 11 24.12 -26.72 -35.93
C VAL A 11 23.88 -26.69 -34.42
N THR A 12 24.92 -26.86 -33.59
CA THR A 12 24.75 -26.83 -32.13
C THR A 12 24.34 -25.45 -31.60
N SER A 13 24.80 -24.37 -32.24
CA SER A 13 24.49 -23.00 -31.83
C SER A 13 23.05 -22.63 -32.19
N THR A 14 22.62 -22.98 -33.41
CA THR A 14 21.24 -22.80 -33.88
C THR A 14 20.27 -23.63 -33.05
N LEU A 15 20.64 -24.87 -32.70
CA LEU A 15 19.82 -25.73 -31.86
C LEU A 15 19.66 -25.15 -30.44
N LEU A 16 20.75 -24.65 -29.84
CA LEU A 16 20.69 -24.01 -28.53
C LEU A 16 19.77 -22.77 -28.54
N PHE A 17 19.91 -21.91 -29.55
CA PHE A 17 19.02 -20.77 -29.73
C PHE A 17 17.56 -21.19 -29.85
N ALA A 18 17.27 -22.16 -30.73
CA ALA A 18 15.91 -22.66 -30.93
C ALA A 18 15.31 -23.24 -29.64
N ILE A 19 16.09 -24.00 -28.87
CA ILE A 19 15.64 -24.57 -27.59
C ILE A 19 15.33 -23.45 -26.59
N VAL A 20 16.24 -22.49 -26.39
CA VAL A 20 16.04 -21.38 -25.44
C VAL A 20 14.80 -20.58 -25.84
N PHE A 21 14.68 -20.21 -27.11
CA PHE A 21 13.54 -19.48 -27.65
C PHE A 21 12.23 -20.25 -27.44
N SER A 22 12.15 -21.51 -27.87
CA SER A 22 10.92 -22.30 -27.81
C SER A 22 10.47 -22.58 -26.37
N LEU A 23 11.40 -22.85 -25.46
CA LEU A 23 11.06 -23.08 -24.05
C LEU A 23 10.54 -21.80 -23.38
N CYS A 24 11.20 -20.65 -23.62
CA CYS A 24 10.77 -19.37 -23.06
C CYS A 24 9.42 -18.93 -23.66
N PHE A 25 9.21 -19.14 -24.97
CA PHE A 25 7.94 -18.80 -25.62
C PHE A 25 6.80 -19.70 -25.14
N ALA A 26 7.06 -21.00 -24.95
CA ALA A 26 6.08 -21.93 -24.40
C ALA A 26 5.71 -21.55 -22.96
N TRP A 27 6.69 -21.16 -22.14
CA TRP A 27 6.46 -20.68 -20.79
C TRP A 27 5.65 -19.38 -20.77
N TYR A 28 6.06 -18.38 -21.56
CA TYR A 28 5.31 -17.13 -21.75
C TYR A 28 3.84 -17.39 -22.09
N TYR A 29 3.58 -18.29 -23.03
CA TYR A 29 2.23 -18.65 -23.44
C TYR A 29 1.44 -19.34 -22.31
N ALA A 30 2.11 -20.15 -21.49
CA ALA A 30 1.49 -20.86 -20.37
C ALA A 30 1.15 -19.93 -19.19
N THR A 31 1.90 -18.84 -19.00
CA THR A 31 1.75 -17.94 -17.85
C THR A 31 1.11 -16.60 -18.19
N SER A 32 0.65 -16.39 -19.41
CA SER A 32 0.05 -15.11 -19.83
C SER A 32 -1.43 -15.31 -20.22
N ILE A 33 -2.24 -14.25 -20.07
CA ILE A 33 -3.70 -14.32 -20.23
C ILE A 33 -4.13 -13.24 -21.23
N GLY A 34 -5.08 -13.58 -22.11
CA GLY A 34 -5.73 -12.59 -22.99
C GLY A 34 -4.83 -11.97 -24.07
N LEU A 35 -3.72 -12.63 -24.44
CA LEU A 35 -2.81 -12.13 -25.47
C LEU A 35 -3.43 -12.22 -26.87
N GLY A 36 -3.48 -11.09 -27.58
CA GLY A 36 -3.83 -11.06 -29.01
C GLY A 36 -2.67 -11.48 -29.92
N ASP A 37 -2.99 -11.80 -31.17
CA ASP A 37 -2.01 -12.22 -32.19
C ASP A 37 -0.88 -11.21 -32.40
N ASP A 38 -1.20 -9.91 -32.32
CA ASP A 38 -0.20 -8.84 -32.46
C ASP A 38 0.79 -8.86 -31.29
N ASN A 39 0.31 -9.01 -30.06
CA ASN A 39 1.17 -9.12 -28.88
C ASN A 39 2.13 -10.32 -29.01
N LEU A 40 1.60 -11.49 -29.38
CA LEU A 40 2.40 -12.69 -29.58
C LEU A 40 3.51 -12.49 -30.63
N ARG A 41 3.23 -11.75 -31.71
CA ARG A 41 4.21 -11.47 -32.77
C ARG A 41 5.28 -10.49 -32.31
N TYR A 42 4.90 -9.36 -31.72
CA TYR A 42 5.87 -8.39 -31.21
C TYR A 42 6.75 -9.00 -30.12
N ASP A 43 6.14 -9.76 -29.21
CA ASP A 43 6.86 -10.40 -28.13
C ASP A 43 7.77 -11.54 -28.61
N ALA A 44 7.39 -12.27 -29.66
CA ALA A 44 8.29 -13.24 -30.29
C ALA A 44 9.54 -12.58 -30.90
N VAL A 45 9.42 -11.38 -31.48
CA VAL A 45 10.58 -10.66 -32.02
C VAL A 45 11.52 -10.21 -30.90
N GLY A 46 10.97 -9.62 -29.83
CA GLY A 46 11.74 -9.27 -28.64
C GLY A 46 12.44 -10.48 -28.02
N LEU A 47 11.73 -11.60 -27.91
CA LEU A 47 12.27 -12.84 -27.36
C LEU A 47 13.42 -13.39 -28.20
N ALA A 48 13.35 -13.27 -29.53
CA ALA A 48 14.44 -13.68 -30.41
C ALA A 48 15.70 -12.85 -30.15
N ALA A 49 15.57 -11.54 -29.94
CA ALA A 49 16.69 -10.68 -29.58
C ALA A 49 17.28 -11.03 -28.20
N ALA A 50 16.43 -11.25 -27.19
CA ALA A 50 16.85 -11.65 -25.84
C ALA A 50 17.55 -13.02 -25.84
N ALA A 51 16.99 -14.01 -26.54
CA ALA A 51 17.60 -15.34 -26.69
C ALA A 51 18.95 -15.25 -27.41
N ALA A 52 19.10 -14.37 -28.39
CA ALA A 52 20.39 -14.12 -29.05
C ALA A 52 21.40 -13.50 -28.08
N ALA A 53 20.99 -12.52 -27.27
CA ALA A 53 21.84 -11.91 -26.24
C ALA A 53 22.33 -12.92 -25.19
N ALA A 54 21.50 -13.91 -24.84
CA ALA A 54 21.88 -15.00 -23.94
C ALA A 54 22.83 -16.02 -24.59
N VAL A 55 22.57 -16.40 -25.85
CA VAL A 55 23.28 -17.51 -26.52
C VAL A 55 24.59 -17.08 -27.18
N LEU A 56 24.68 -15.86 -27.72
CA LEU A 56 25.89 -15.36 -28.39
C LEU A 56 27.14 -15.39 -27.49
N PRO A 57 27.10 -14.94 -26.22
CA PRO A 57 28.24 -15.05 -25.31
C PRO A 57 28.71 -16.50 -25.10
N VAL A 58 27.78 -17.46 -25.00
CA VAL A 58 28.12 -18.89 -24.85
C VAL A 58 28.88 -19.40 -26.06
N ILE A 59 28.46 -18.99 -27.27
CA ILE A 59 29.14 -19.36 -28.53
C ILE A 59 30.54 -18.74 -28.59
N LEU A 60 30.65 -17.45 -28.23
CA LEU A 60 31.91 -16.69 -28.24
C LEU A 60 32.93 -17.29 -27.26
N TYR A 61 32.50 -17.66 -26.06
CA TYR A 61 33.36 -18.12 -24.98
C TYR A 61 33.40 -19.65 -24.79
N ARG A 62 32.82 -20.43 -25.71
CA ARG A 62 32.72 -21.91 -25.57
C ARG A 62 34.02 -22.65 -25.27
N CYS A 63 35.17 -22.11 -25.71
CA CYS A 63 36.48 -22.74 -25.50
C CYS A 63 37.05 -22.47 -24.10
N THR A 64 36.46 -21.53 -23.36
CA THR A 64 36.88 -21.10 -22.02
C THR A 64 35.86 -21.45 -20.93
N LEU A 65 34.66 -21.87 -21.32
CA LEU A 65 33.58 -22.19 -20.40
C LEU A 65 33.55 -23.69 -20.07
N ARG A 66 33.25 -24.01 -18.81
CA ARG A 66 32.74 -25.33 -18.43
C ARG A 66 31.23 -25.19 -18.26
N VAL A 67 30.48 -26.27 -18.50
CA VAL A 67 29.03 -26.24 -18.25
C VAL A 67 28.72 -25.83 -16.80
N VAL A 68 29.51 -26.33 -15.85
CA VAL A 68 29.40 -26.01 -14.41
C VAL A 68 29.52 -24.51 -14.13
N SER A 69 30.35 -23.77 -14.87
CA SER A 69 30.53 -22.33 -14.64
C SER A 69 29.37 -21.48 -15.15
N LEU A 70 28.45 -22.06 -15.92
CA LEU A 70 27.24 -21.38 -16.37
C LEU A 70 26.09 -21.51 -15.36
N LEU A 71 26.20 -22.44 -14.40
CA LEU A 71 25.11 -22.74 -13.47
C LEU A 71 24.64 -21.54 -12.65
N PRO A 72 25.50 -20.66 -12.10
CA PRO A 72 25.04 -19.49 -11.36
C PRO A 72 24.20 -18.56 -12.25
N GLY A 73 24.72 -18.21 -13.43
CA GLY A 73 23.98 -17.38 -14.39
C GLY A 73 22.67 -18.03 -14.86
N ILE A 74 22.67 -19.33 -15.16
CA ILE A 74 21.44 -20.06 -15.53
C ILE A 74 20.42 -20.02 -14.39
N PHE A 75 20.87 -20.20 -13.15
CA PHE A 75 20.00 -20.14 -11.98
C PHE A 75 19.35 -18.76 -11.80
N ILE A 76 20.12 -17.68 -11.94
CA ILE A 76 19.57 -16.32 -11.90
C ILE A 76 18.57 -16.10 -13.03
N ALA A 77 18.94 -16.47 -14.26
CA ALA A 77 18.08 -16.31 -15.43
C ALA A 77 16.74 -17.04 -15.27
N LEU A 78 16.78 -18.31 -14.84
CA LEU A 78 15.58 -19.10 -14.57
C LEU A 78 14.76 -18.53 -13.42
N SER A 79 15.40 -17.98 -12.39
CA SER A 79 14.69 -17.35 -11.28
C SER A 79 13.84 -16.18 -11.76
N TRP A 80 14.37 -15.33 -12.66
CA TRP A 80 13.59 -14.26 -13.29
C TRP A 80 12.52 -14.76 -14.25
N ILE A 81 12.88 -15.67 -15.17
CA ILE A 81 11.95 -16.24 -16.16
C ILE A 81 10.75 -16.90 -15.48
N ILE A 82 10.93 -17.53 -14.32
CA ILE A 82 9.88 -18.29 -13.66
C ILE A 82 9.11 -17.46 -12.63
N THR A 83 9.80 -16.71 -11.77
CA THR A 83 9.19 -16.20 -10.53
C THR A 83 8.05 -15.24 -10.79
N GLY A 84 8.30 -14.09 -11.41
CA GLY A 84 7.28 -13.09 -11.70
C GLY A 84 6.10 -13.65 -12.49
N PRO A 85 6.36 -14.33 -13.64
CA PRO A 85 5.31 -14.93 -14.44
C PRO A 85 4.47 -15.98 -13.70
N TYR A 86 5.09 -16.81 -12.86
CA TYR A 86 4.38 -17.80 -12.07
C TYR A 86 3.52 -17.15 -10.98
N VAL A 87 4.09 -16.26 -10.17
CA VAL A 87 3.36 -15.68 -9.03
C VAL A 87 2.24 -14.77 -9.50
N SER A 88 2.43 -14.01 -10.57
CA SER A 88 1.37 -13.17 -11.15
C SER A 88 0.25 -14.02 -11.74
N TYR A 89 0.59 -15.06 -12.53
CA TYR A 89 -0.40 -15.99 -13.08
C TYR A 89 -1.16 -16.72 -11.97
N ALA A 90 -0.47 -17.28 -10.98
CA ALA A 90 -1.10 -18.02 -9.89
C ALA A 90 -2.04 -17.15 -9.05
N THR A 91 -1.73 -15.85 -8.92
CA THR A 91 -2.56 -14.89 -8.20
C THR A 91 -3.79 -14.51 -9.02
N PHE A 92 -3.59 -14.14 -10.29
CA PHE A 92 -4.65 -13.52 -11.07
C PHE A 92 -5.48 -14.48 -11.93
N ALA A 93 -5.00 -15.69 -12.22
CA ALA A 93 -5.75 -16.65 -13.02
C ALA A 93 -7.09 -17.02 -12.38
N ALA A 94 -7.18 -16.98 -11.05
CA ALA A 94 -8.42 -17.23 -10.30
C ALA A 94 -9.28 -15.96 -10.12
N SER A 95 -8.75 -14.76 -10.36
CA SER A 95 -9.44 -13.49 -10.10
C SER A 95 -10.18 -12.93 -11.32
N GLY A 96 -10.22 -13.65 -12.44
CA GLY A 96 -11.01 -13.28 -13.62
C GLY A 96 -10.42 -12.14 -14.44
N ILE A 97 -9.12 -11.84 -14.30
CA ILE A 97 -8.46 -10.83 -15.14
C ILE A 97 -8.53 -11.22 -16.62
N ILE A 98 -8.69 -10.22 -17.47
CA ILE A 98 -8.84 -10.41 -18.91
C ILE A 98 -7.52 -10.31 -19.68
N TYR A 99 -6.46 -9.79 -19.06
CA TYR A 99 -5.17 -9.57 -19.70
C TYR A 99 -4.01 -9.62 -18.71
N LEU A 100 -2.96 -10.39 -19.06
CA LEU A 100 -1.69 -10.48 -18.33
C LEU A 100 -0.58 -10.78 -19.33
N ASN A 101 0.41 -9.88 -19.45
CA ASN A 101 1.59 -10.09 -20.27
C ASN A 101 2.83 -10.19 -19.39
N ASN A 102 3.42 -11.38 -19.34
CA ASN A 102 4.56 -11.71 -18.49
C ASN A 102 5.90 -11.79 -19.25
N MET A 103 5.97 -11.26 -20.48
CA MET A 103 7.15 -11.43 -21.32
C MET A 103 8.39 -10.67 -20.82
N TYR A 104 8.20 -9.50 -20.17
CA TYR A 104 9.33 -8.65 -19.76
C TYR A 104 10.26 -9.34 -18.75
N ASP A 105 9.72 -10.08 -17.79
CA ASP A 105 10.49 -10.88 -16.83
C ASP A 105 11.35 -11.97 -17.52
N ILE A 106 10.82 -12.56 -18.60
CA ILE A 106 11.53 -13.54 -19.42
C ILE A 106 12.68 -12.87 -20.16
N TYR A 107 12.46 -11.68 -20.72
CA TYR A 107 13.53 -10.88 -21.32
C TYR A 107 14.63 -10.56 -20.31
N ILE A 108 14.28 -10.14 -19.08
CA ILE A 108 15.25 -9.83 -18.03
C ILE A 108 16.15 -11.04 -17.77
N GLY A 109 15.57 -12.22 -17.54
CA GLY A 109 16.37 -13.41 -17.25
C GLY A 109 17.39 -13.73 -18.36
N LEU A 110 16.98 -13.61 -19.63
CA LEU A 110 17.84 -13.85 -20.78
C LEU A 110 18.94 -12.79 -20.95
N TYR A 111 18.60 -11.50 -20.81
CA TYR A 111 19.57 -10.42 -20.90
C TYR A 111 20.55 -10.42 -19.72
N LEU A 112 20.08 -10.65 -18.49
CA LEU A 112 20.94 -10.79 -17.31
C LEU A 112 21.95 -11.92 -17.49
N PHE A 113 21.52 -13.08 -18.02
CA PHE A 113 22.45 -14.17 -18.32
C PHE A 113 23.59 -13.72 -19.26
N GLY A 114 23.23 -13.08 -20.37
CA GLY A 114 24.20 -12.60 -21.35
C GLY A 114 25.13 -11.52 -20.80
N LEU A 115 24.57 -10.55 -20.08
CA LEU A 115 25.29 -9.44 -19.44
C LEU A 115 26.28 -9.94 -18.39
N THR A 116 25.82 -10.77 -17.46
CA THR A 116 26.63 -11.28 -16.36
C THR A 116 27.73 -12.19 -16.87
N LEU A 117 27.46 -13.02 -17.89
CA LEU A 117 28.48 -13.83 -18.54
C LEU A 117 29.55 -12.98 -19.26
N CYS A 118 29.14 -11.98 -20.04
CA CYS A 118 30.07 -11.07 -20.71
C CYS A 118 30.90 -10.25 -19.69
N THR A 119 30.26 -9.79 -18.62
CA THR A 119 30.89 -9.02 -17.53
C THR A 119 31.93 -9.85 -16.79
N TYR A 120 31.59 -11.08 -16.43
CA TYR A 120 32.51 -12.04 -15.82
C TYR A 120 33.75 -12.28 -16.70
N MET A 121 33.54 -12.52 -18.00
CA MET A 121 34.63 -12.73 -18.96
C MET A 121 35.50 -11.49 -19.15
N LEU A 122 34.91 -10.29 -19.10
CA LEU A 122 35.61 -9.01 -19.14
C LEU A 122 36.46 -8.81 -17.88
N PHE A 123 35.90 -9.02 -16.68
CA PHE A 123 36.66 -8.88 -15.42
C PHE A 123 37.80 -9.87 -15.32
N ARG A 124 37.59 -11.14 -15.67
CA ARG A 124 38.68 -12.14 -15.71
C ARG A 124 39.82 -11.79 -16.66
N ARG A 125 39.55 -10.95 -17.66
CA ARG A 125 40.56 -10.51 -18.60
C ARG A 125 41.50 -9.47 -17.99
N PHE A 126 40.98 -8.58 -17.16
CA PHE A 126 41.71 -7.43 -16.60
C PHE A 126 42.05 -7.57 -15.11
N SER A 127 41.47 -8.54 -14.41
CA SER A 127 41.67 -8.83 -12.99
C SER A 127 42.07 -10.29 -12.77
N ASN A 128 42.39 -10.65 -11.53
CA ASN A 128 42.61 -12.06 -11.18
C ASN A 128 41.28 -12.83 -11.09
N ASP A 129 41.34 -14.16 -11.27
CA ASP A 129 40.15 -15.02 -11.33
C ASP A 129 39.28 -14.96 -10.06
N LYS A 130 39.90 -14.79 -8.88
CA LYS A 130 39.18 -14.72 -7.60
C LYS A 130 38.41 -13.41 -7.46
N THR A 131 39.02 -12.29 -7.82
CA THR A 131 38.38 -10.97 -7.79
C THR A 131 37.22 -10.92 -8.79
N ALA A 132 37.41 -11.44 -10.00
CA ALA A 132 36.34 -11.50 -11.00
C ALA A 132 35.16 -12.37 -10.52
N ALA A 133 35.43 -13.56 -9.96
CA ALA A 133 34.40 -14.42 -9.39
C ALA A 133 33.67 -13.74 -8.20
N LEU A 134 34.39 -13.05 -7.31
CA LEU A 134 33.76 -12.36 -6.18
C LEU A 134 32.81 -11.25 -6.67
N VAL A 135 33.27 -10.40 -7.59
CA VAL A 135 32.46 -9.29 -8.12
C VAL A 135 31.22 -9.82 -8.84
N THR A 136 31.37 -10.82 -9.72
CA THR A 136 30.24 -11.41 -10.44
C THR A 136 29.27 -12.12 -9.50
N SER A 137 29.76 -12.85 -8.49
CA SER A 137 28.91 -13.49 -7.50
C SER A 137 28.12 -12.47 -6.66
N ILE A 138 28.72 -11.31 -6.31
CA ILE A 138 28.00 -10.22 -5.62
C ILE A 138 26.89 -9.66 -6.52
N LEU A 139 27.19 -9.41 -7.80
CA LEU A 139 26.18 -8.93 -8.78
C LEU A 139 25.02 -9.91 -8.91
N GLN A 140 25.30 -11.21 -9.03
CA GLN A 140 24.28 -12.26 -9.09
C GLN A 140 23.41 -12.32 -7.83
N ILE A 141 23.98 -12.09 -6.64
CA ILE A 141 23.20 -12.02 -5.40
C ILE A 141 22.27 -10.81 -5.40
N ILE A 142 22.72 -9.65 -5.90
CA ILE A 142 21.85 -8.47 -6.06
C ILE A 142 20.72 -8.77 -7.05
N GLU A 143 21.03 -9.38 -8.20
CA GLU A 143 20.04 -9.79 -9.20
C GLU A 143 19.01 -10.80 -8.66
N LEU A 144 19.41 -11.64 -7.69
CA LEU A 144 18.53 -12.64 -7.07
C LEU A 144 17.57 -12.06 -6.03
N MET A 145 17.82 -10.85 -5.52
CA MET A 145 17.01 -10.26 -4.44
C MET A 145 15.55 -10.08 -4.86
N ILE A 146 15.30 -9.62 -6.09
CA ILE A 146 13.94 -9.36 -6.56
C ILE A 146 13.11 -10.67 -6.63
N PRO A 147 13.56 -11.75 -7.30
CA PRO A 147 12.86 -13.03 -7.24
C PRO A 147 12.68 -13.59 -5.82
N ILE A 148 13.69 -13.45 -4.94
CA ILE A 148 13.58 -13.92 -3.54
C ILE A 148 12.47 -13.17 -2.80
N ILE A 149 12.43 -11.84 -2.92
CA ILE A 149 11.40 -11.01 -2.27
C ILE A 149 10.01 -11.43 -2.75
N GLN A 150 9.84 -11.68 -4.04
CA GLN A 150 8.56 -12.15 -4.59
C GLN A 150 8.15 -13.51 -4.04
N TRP A 151 9.07 -14.49 -3.95
CA TRP A 151 8.78 -15.79 -3.36
C TRP A 151 8.46 -15.72 -1.87
N ILE A 152 9.19 -14.90 -1.12
CA ILE A 152 8.91 -14.67 0.31
C ILE A 152 7.51 -14.07 0.45
N TYR A 153 7.20 -13.03 -0.32
CA TYR A 153 5.89 -12.40 -0.30
C TYR A 153 4.77 -13.40 -0.65
N TYR A 154 4.95 -14.19 -1.71
CA TYR A 154 3.99 -15.20 -2.12
C TYR A 154 3.82 -16.32 -1.08
N ALA A 155 4.91 -16.76 -0.42
CA ALA A 155 4.83 -17.75 0.65
C ALA A 155 4.10 -17.24 1.89
N LEU A 156 4.18 -15.94 2.17
CA LEU A 156 3.51 -15.31 3.30
C LEU A 156 2.03 -15.05 3.02
N TYR A 157 1.69 -14.61 1.81
CA TYR A 157 0.37 -14.05 1.51
C TYR A 157 -0.43 -14.83 0.46
N SER A 158 0.15 -15.86 -0.15
CA SER A 158 -0.46 -16.63 -1.25
C SER A 158 -0.93 -15.74 -2.42
N SER A 159 -0.29 -14.59 -2.59
CA SER A 159 -0.58 -13.56 -3.59
C SER A 159 0.74 -12.93 -4.05
N CYS A 160 0.80 -12.42 -5.29
CA CYS A 160 1.92 -11.61 -5.75
C CYS A 160 1.87 -10.22 -5.12
N ILE A 161 2.96 -9.45 -5.24
CA ILE A 161 2.96 -8.06 -4.77
C ILE A 161 1.90 -7.29 -5.56
N THR A 162 0.94 -6.69 -4.84
CA THR A 162 -0.14 -5.86 -5.38
C THR A 162 0.18 -4.38 -5.16
N THR A 163 -0.60 -3.47 -5.77
CA THR A 163 -0.44 -2.03 -5.58
C THR A 163 -0.51 -1.66 -4.10
N SER A 164 -1.41 -2.33 -3.37
CA SER A 164 -1.51 -2.27 -1.91
C SER A 164 -0.22 -2.66 -1.19
N GLY A 165 0.37 -3.81 -1.55
CA GLY A 165 1.65 -4.24 -1.00
C GLY A 165 2.79 -3.25 -1.30
N ALA A 166 2.84 -2.70 -2.51
CA ALA A 166 3.84 -1.71 -2.90
C ALA A 166 3.66 -0.38 -2.13
N LEU A 167 2.41 0.06 -1.92
CA LEU A 167 2.10 1.27 -1.17
C LEU A 167 2.53 1.15 0.30
N ILE A 168 2.25 0.01 0.95
CA ILE A 168 2.73 -0.28 2.30
C ILE A 168 4.25 -0.17 2.33
N MET A 169 4.96 -0.83 1.41
CA MET A 169 6.42 -0.79 1.39
C MET A 169 6.98 0.63 1.19
N TYR A 170 6.31 1.48 0.42
CA TYR A 170 6.72 2.87 0.22
C TYR A 170 6.48 3.74 1.47
N GLN A 171 5.38 3.47 2.19
CA GLN A 171 4.98 4.20 3.40
C GLN A 171 5.69 3.69 4.66
N THR A 172 6.24 2.48 4.61
CA THR A 172 6.92 1.84 5.73
C THR A 172 8.11 2.69 6.19
N ASN A 173 8.10 3.08 7.46
CA ASN A 173 9.24 3.75 8.10
C ASN A 173 10.18 2.75 8.80
N ILE A 174 11.28 3.26 9.37
CA ILE A 174 12.27 2.42 10.08
C ILE A 174 11.65 1.69 11.28
N SER A 175 10.68 2.31 11.97
CA SER A 175 9.99 1.68 13.11
C SER A 175 9.15 0.50 12.65
N GLU A 176 8.35 0.68 11.60
CA GLU A 176 7.50 -0.37 11.02
C GLU A 176 8.33 -1.52 10.42
N THR A 177 9.47 -1.21 9.79
CA THR A 177 10.43 -2.23 9.35
C THR A 177 10.93 -3.06 10.53
N GLY A 178 11.26 -2.39 11.65
CA GLY A 178 11.69 -3.06 12.88
C GLY A 178 10.60 -3.95 13.49
N GLU A 179 9.36 -3.46 13.54
CA GLU A 179 8.19 -4.23 14.00
C GLU A 179 7.92 -5.44 13.10
N TYR A 180 8.05 -5.29 11.77
CA TYR A 180 7.93 -6.38 10.82
C TYR A 180 9.03 -7.44 11.00
N LEU A 181 10.29 -7.03 11.19
CA LEU A 181 11.38 -7.96 11.47
C LEU A 181 11.19 -8.68 12.81
N HIS A 182 10.65 -7.99 13.82
CA HIS A 182 10.33 -8.59 15.10
C HIS A 182 9.19 -9.63 14.97
N SER A 183 8.14 -9.33 14.20
CA SER A 183 7.02 -10.24 13.99
C SER A 183 7.40 -11.49 13.18
N LEU A 184 8.38 -11.38 12.27
CA LEU A 184 8.95 -12.55 11.57
C LEU A 184 9.73 -13.49 12.51
N GLY A 185 10.28 -12.99 13.61
CA GLY A 185 11.06 -13.76 14.56
C GLY A 185 12.53 -13.98 14.12
N ILE A 186 13.43 -13.94 15.11
CA ILE A 186 14.89 -13.89 14.88
C ILE A 186 15.44 -15.07 14.08
N PHE A 187 14.86 -16.27 14.23
CA PHE A 187 15.31 -17.47 13.52
C PHE A 187 15.10 -17.38 12.01
N HIS A 188 13.99 -16.80 11.56
CA HIS A 188 13.73 -16.62 10.13
C HIS A 188 14.70 -15.61 9.51
N VAL A 189 14.96 -14.50 10.21
CA VAL A 189 15.92 -13.48 9.77
C VAL A 189 17.33 -14.08 9.63
N VAL A 190 17.79 -14.83 10.63
CA VAL A 190 19.09 -15.53 10.57
C VAL A 190 19.11 -16.56 9.44
N GLY A 191 18.01 -17.29 9.24
CA GLY A 191 17.87 -18.26 8.15
C GLY A 191 18.06 -17.63 6.76
N ILE A 192 17.44 -16.47 6.51
CA ILE A 192 17.58 -15.72 5.25
C ILE A 192 19.04 -15.29 5.04
N ILE A 193 19.67 -14.72 6.07
CA ILE A 193 21.07 -14.26 5.98
C ILE A 193 22.01 -15.44 5.66
N LEU A 194 21.82 -16.59 6.33
CA LEU A 194 22.62 -17.78 6.09
C LEU A 194 22.41 -18.33 4.68
N MET A 195 21.16 -18.35 4.18
CA MET A 195 20.85 -18.75 2.81
C MET A 195 21.59 -17.89 1.78
N LEU A 196 21.55 -16.56 1.94
CA LEU A 196 22.25 -15.64 1.02
C LEU A 196 23.77 -15.83 1.06
N LEU A 197 24.34 -16.07 2.24
CA LEU A 197 25.76 -16.36 2.39
C LEU A 197 26.16 -17.70 1.74
N ILE A 198 25.31 -18.72 1.84
CA ILE A 198 25.51 -20.02 1.17
C ILE A 198 25.44 -19.85 -0.35
N CYS A 199 24.48 -19.09 -0.88
CA CYS A 199 24.40 -18.78 -2.30
C CYS A 199 25.66 -18.05 -2.79
N LEU A 200 26.09 -17.00 -2.07
CA LEU A 200 27.28 -16.22 -2.41
C LEU A 200 28.54 -17.08 -2.46
N THR A 201 28.76 -17.89 -1.42
CA THR A 201 29.92 -18.78 -1.35
C THR A 201 29.88 -19.86 -2.44
N THR A 202 28.69 -20.43 -2.70
CA THR A 202 28.51 -21.44 -3.75
C THR A 202 28.80 -20.86 -5.14
N PHE A 203 28.24 -19.69 -5.48
CA PHE A 203 28.47 -19.02 -6.76
C PHE A 203 29.96 -18.72 -6.93
N PHE A 204 30.60 -18.15 -5.90
CA PHE A 204 32.03 -17.86 -5.92
C PHE A 204 32.88 -19.11 -6.23
N PHE A 205 32.66 -20.22 -5.51
CA PHE A 205 33.41 -21.45 -5.74
C PHE A 205 33.13 -22.09 -7.10
N VAL A 206 31.89 -22.01 -7.60
CA VAL A 206 31.52 -22.54 -8.93
C VAL A 206 32.20 -21.73 -10.04
N GLU A 207 32.22 -20.41 -9.93
CA GLU A 207 32.84 -19.53 -10.91
C GLU A 207 34.36 -19.70 -10.97
N THR A 208 35.03 -19.97 -9.85
CA THR A 208 36.48 -20.25 -9.87
C THR A 208 36.87 -21.53 -10.62
N LYS A 209 35.92 -22.42 -10.96
CA LYS A 209 36.18 -23.67 -11.71
C LYS A 209 36.28 -23.48 -13.23
N THR A 210 36.16 -22.26 -13.75
CA THR A 210 36.27 -21.95 -15.18
C THR A 210 37.64 -22.26 -15.77
N LEU A 211 37.69 -22.53 -17.08
CA LEU A 211 38.97 -22.77 -17.74
C LEU A 211 39.74 -21.45 -17.89
N PRO A 212 41.09 -21.48 -17.91
CA PRO A 212 41.90 -20.31 -18.17
C PRO A 212 41.62 -19.72 -19.56
N ILE A 213 41.57 -18.40 -19.66
CA ILE A 213 41.43 -17.72 -20.96
C ILE A 213 42.75 -17.84 -21.74
N PRO A 214 42.78 -18.42 -22.96
CA PRO A 214 43.98 -18.48 -23.78
C PRO A 214 44.53 -17.07 -24.03
N LYS A 215 45.75 -16.79 -23.55
CA LYS A 215 46.41 -15.47 -23.69
C LYS A 215 47.02 -15.28 -25.09
N ASN A 216 46.33 -15.67 -26.16
CA ASN A 216 46.81 -15.45 -27.53
C ASN A 216 46.69 -13.96 -27.92
N ASN A 217 47.45 -13.51 -28.94
CA ASN A 217 47.48 -12.09 -29.34
C ASN A 217 46.16 -11.62 -29.99
N TRP A 218 45.44 -12.50 -30.69
CA TRP A 218 44.15 -12.18 -31.34
C TRP A 218 42.99 -11.99 -30.36
N GLY A 219 43.00 -12.70 -29.22
CA GLY A 219 42.01 -12.62 -28.15
C GLY A 219 42.21 -11.46 -27.20
N LYS A 220 43.32 -10.70 -27.29
CA LYS A 220 43.57 -9.55 -26.39
C LYS A 220 42.62 -8.38 -26.62
N LEU A 221 42.24 -8.14 -27.88
CA LEU A 221 41.40 -7.01 -28.29
C LEU A 221 39.98 -7.44 -28.69
N SER A 222 39.84 -8.61 -29.34
CA SER A 222 38.53 -9.08 -29.83
C SER A 222 37.55 -9.47 -28.72
N VAL A 223 38.01 -10.11 -27.64
CA VAL A 223 37.15 -10.55 -26.53
C VAL A 223 36.46 -9.38 -25.81
N PRO A 224 37.18 -8.32 -25.36
CA PRO A 224 36.54 -7.14 -24.78
C PRO A 224 35.58 -6.44 -25.75
N ILE A 225 35.93 -6.35 -27.05
CA ILE A 225 35.07 -5.72 -28.05
C ILE A 225 33.76 -6.49 -28.20
N PHE A 226 33.80 -7.82 -28.35
CA PHE A 226 32.58 -8.61 -28.46
C PHE A 226 31.76 -8.61 -27.16
N ALA A 227 32.40 -8.58 -25.99
CA ALA A 227 31.69 -8.39 -24.72
C ALA A 227 30.93 -7.06 -24.72
N LEU A 228 31.59 -5.96 -25.09
CA LEU A 228 30.99 -4.63 -25.12
C LEU A 228 29.88 -4.49 -26.17
N LEU A 229 30.03 -5.13 -27.33
CA LEU A 229 28.98 -5.17 -28.37
C LEU A 229 27.71 -5.89 -27.93
N ILE A 230 27.79 -6.72 -26.88
CA ILE A 230 26.61 -7.35 -26.27
C ILE A 230 26.17 -6.54 -25.06
N ILE A 231 27.09 -6.12 -24.20
CA ILE A 231 26.80 -5.39 -22.97
C ILE A 231 26.09 -4.06 -23.24
N ILE A 232 26.62 -3.22 -24.12
CA ILE A 232 26.10 -1.87 -24.35
C ILE A 232 24.64 -1.90 -24.86
N PRO A 233 24.29 -2.59 -25.96
CA PRO A 233 22.91 -2.61 -26.43
C PRO A 233 21.98 -3.36 -25.46
N SER A 234 22.43 -4.43 -24.81
CA SER A 234 21.61 -5.17 -23.84
C SER A 234 21.29 -4.31 -22.61
N ALA A 235 22.28 -3.60 -22.07
CA ALA A 235 22.08 -2.70 -20.95
C ALA A 235 21.17 -1.52 -21.30
N TYR A 236 21.31 -0.94 -22.51
CA TYR A 236 20.44 0.12 -22.99
C TYR A 236 18.98 -0.34 -23.12
N VAL A 237 18.73 -1.46 -23.82
CA VAL A 237 17.37 -1.99 -23.99
C VAL A 237 16.77 -2.41 -22.65
N MET A 238 17.57 -2.99 -21.75
CA MET A 238 17.12 -3.31 -20.40
C MET A 238 16.67 -2.06 -19.64
N ALA A 239 17.51 -1.01 -19.60
CA ALA A 239 17.24 0.20 -18.83
C ALA A 239 16.04 1.00 -19.36
N GLU A 240 15.94 1.16 -20.69
CA GLU A 240 14.92 2.03 -21.30
C GLU A 240 13.56 1.35 -21.47
N SER A 241 13.52 0.04 -21.71
CA SER A 241 12.29 -0.61 -22.18
C SER A 241 11.86 -1.86 -21.42
N ILE A 242 12.80 -2.62 -20.84
CA ILE A 242 12.44 -3.91 -20.23
C ILE A 242 12.25 -3.79 -18.72
N VAL A 243 13.23 -3.22 -18.02
CA VAL A 243 13.22 -3.10 -16.56
C VAL A 243 12.00 -2.30 -16.07
N PRO A 244 11.65 -1.13 -16.66
CA PRO A 244 10.47 -0.37 -16.23
C PRO A 244 9.13 -1.12 -16.39
N GLU A 245 9.04 -2.05 -17.34
CA GLU A 245 7.81 -2.79 -17.65
C GLU A 245 7.75 -4.18 -16.99
N SER A 246 8.83 -4.61 -16.32
CA SER A 246 8.91 -5.91 -15.65
C SER A 246 8.21 -5.94 -14.30
N PHE A 247 7.76 -7.13 -13.89
CA PHE A 247 7.17 -7.33 -12.58
C PHE A 247 8.26 -7.56 -11.50
N PRO A 248 8.16 -6.95 -10.30
CA PRO A 248 7.16 -5.99 -9.83
C PRO A 248 7.58 -4.53 -10.07
N ILE A 249 8.63 -4.25 -10.84
CA ILE A 249 9.20 -2.90 -10.98
C ILE A 249 8.16 -1.90 -11.50
N ARG A 250 7.39 -2.30 -12.52
CA ARG A 250 6.31 -1.49 -13.08
C ARG A 250 5.32 -1.02 -12.01
N LEU A 251 4.93 -1.95 -11.12
CA LEU A 251 4.00 -1.70 -10.03
C LEU A 251 4.52 -0.65 -9.03
N PHE A 252 5.82 -0.71 -8.70
CA PHE A 252 6.45 0.29 -7.83
C PHE A 252 6.56 1.65 -8.51
N LEU A 253 6.80 1.70 -9.83
CA LEU A 253 6.77 2.94 -10.59
C LEU A 253 5.37 3.55 -10.61
N ASP A 254 4.33 2.75 -10.89
CA ASP A 254 2.95 3.23 -10.88
C ASP A 254 2.54 3.74 -9.49
N THR A 255 3.00 3.08 -8.41
CA THR A 255 2.79 3.53 -7.02
C THR A 255 3.51 4.84 -6.72
N HIS A 256 4.74 5.00 -7.23
CA HIS A 256 5.50 6.23 -7.09
C HIS A 256 4.82 7.39 -7.83
N ASP A 257 4.35 7.16 -9.05
CA ASP A 257 3.61 8.13 -9.84
C ASP A 257 2.31 8.56 -9.13
N TYR A 258 1.58 7.62 -8.53
CA TYR A 258 0.41 7.92 -7.69
C TYR A 258 0.74 8.89 -6.54
N LEU A 259 1.85 8.67 -5.83
CA LEU A 259 2.28 9.56 -4.74
C LEU A 259 2.73 10.93 -5.27
N GLN A 260 3.40 10.99 -6.42
CA GLN A 260 3.74 12.26 -7.08
C GLN A 260 2.48 13.03 -7.51
N GLN A 261 1.48 12.34 -8.07
CA GLN A 261 0.20 12.97 -8.41
C GLN A 261 -0.51 13.50 -7.17
N SER A 262 -0.44 12.78 -6.04
CA SER A 262 -1.00 13.22 -4.77
C SER A 262 -0.31 14.50 -4.27
N SER A 263 1.02 14.60 -4.37
CA SER A 263 1.74 15.81 -3.93
C SER A 263 1.35 17.09 -4.68
N LEU A 264 0.81 16.98 -5.90
CA LEU A 264 0.25 18.12 -6.63
C LEU A 264 -0.94 18.78 -5.92
N TYR A 265 -1.55 18.12 -4.92
CA TYR A 265 -2.56 18.72 -4.06
C TYR A 265 -2.05 20.03 -3.46
N ALA A 266 -0.84 20.05 -2.89
CA ALA A 266 -0.27 21.26 -2.29
C ALA A 266 -0.08 22.40 -3.31
N THR A 267 0.25 22.07 -4.56
CA THR A 267 0.39 23.05 -5.65
C THR A 267 -0.96 23.61 -6.08
N ASN A 268 -1.97 22.76 -6.24
CA ASN A 268 -3.28 23.15 -6.76
C ASN A 268 -4.19 23.75 -5.69
N HIS A 269 -3.91 23.46 -4.41
CA HIS A 269 -4.76 23.79 -3.26
C HIS A 269 -5.14 25.26 -3.21
N ALA A 270 -4.18 26.18 -3.37
CA ALA A 270 -4.42 27.61 -3.25
C ALA A 270 -5.50 28.12 -4.24
N GLU A 271 -5.49 27.62 -5.49
CA GLU A 271 -6.48 27.98 -6.49
C GLU A 271 -7.85 27.37 -6.18
N LYS A 272 -7.89 26.09 -5.78
CA LYS A 272 -9.13 25.39 -5.40
C LYS A 272 -9.78 26.04 -4.19
N TYR A 273 -9.01 26.32 -3.15
CA TYR A 273 -9.48 27.00 -1.94
C TYR A 273 -10.00 28.41 -2.23
N LYS A 274 -9.32 29.16 -3.11
CA LYS A 274 -9.77 30.49 -3.53
C LYS A 274 -11.12 30.42 -4.25
N ALA A 275 -11.29 29.45 -5.14
CA ALA A 275 -12.51 29.24 -5.92
C ALA A 275 -13.68 28.64 -5.11
N LEU A 276 -13.39 28.00 -3.98
CA LEU A 276 -14.40 27.37 -3.11
C LEU A 276 -15.47 28.38 -2.67
N GLN A 277 -16.73 28.01 -2.87
CA GLN A 277 -17.90 28.77 -2.42
C GLN A 277 -18.71 27.93 -1.44
N VAL A 278 -18.90 28.43 -0.22
CA VAL A 278 -19.68 27.74 0.79
C VAL A 278 -20.44 28.75 1.65
N VAL A 279 -21.68 28.40 1.98
CA VAL A 279 -22.53 29.17 2.89
C VAL A 279 -23.14 28.20 3.90
N GLN A 280 -23.01 28.49 5.20
CA GLN A 280 -23.70 27.75 6.26
C GLN A 280 -25.12 28.30 6.41
N LYS A 281 -26.13 27.41 6.39
CA LYS A 281 -27.54 27.84 6.43
C LYS A 281 -27.94 28.40 7.79
N ASN A 282 -27.61 27.68 8.87
CA ASN A 282 -28.00 28.01 10.24
C ASN A 282 -26.76 28.04 11.17
N PRO A 283 -25.88 29.05 11.03
CA PRO A 283 -24.66 29.14 11.83
C PRO A 283 -24.96 29.33 13.32
N ALA A 284 -24.03 28.92 14.19
CA ALA A 284 -24.10 29.23 15.61
C ALA A 284 -23.90 30.74 15.86
N HIS A 285 -24.57 31.27 16.90
CA HIS A 285 -24.46 32.69 17.29
C HIS A 285 -23.44 32.93 18.42
N SER A 286 -22.90 31.86 19.01
CA SER A 286 -21.90 31.85 20.06
C SER A 286 -20.78 30.88 19.66
N PRO A 287 -19.60 30.97 20.29
CA PRO A 287 -18.52 29.99 20.09
C PRO A 287 -19.04 28.55 20.14
N ASN A 288 -18.68 27.77 19.13
CA ASN A 288 -19.09 26.37 18.99
C ASN A 288 -17.95 25.52 18.45
N THR A 289 -17.89 24.26 18.85
CA THR A 289 -16.84 23.34 18.40
C THR A 289 -17.42 22.14 17.67
N VAL A 290 -16.87 21.85 16.48
CA VAL A 290 -17.12 20.63 15.71
C VAL A 290 -15.85 19.77 15.75
N ILE A 291 -15.98 18.50 16.14
CA ILE A 291 -14.87 17.56 16.19
C ILE A 291 -15.10 16.41 15.21
N VAL A 292 -14.09 16.08 14.42
CA VAL A 292 -14.02 14.83 13.65
C VAL A 292 -12.89 14.00 14.22
N VAL A 293 -13.21 12.83 14.75
CA VAL A 293 -12.23 11.87 15.25
C VAL A 293 -12.08 10.74 14.24
N ILE A 294 -10.88 10.60 13.71
CA ILE A 294 -10.46 9.56 12.79
C ILE A 294 -9.85 8.44 13.63
N GLY A 295 -10.57 7.32 13.75
CA GLY A 295 -10.07 6.07 14.31
C GLY A 295 -9.17 5.34 13.34
N GLU A 296 -8.44 4.35 13.85
CA GLU A 296 -7.49 3.55 13.09
C GLU A 296 -7.76 2.07 13.33
N SER A 297 -7.94 1.29 12.27
CA SER A 297 -7.98 -0.18 12.29
C SER A 297 -9.08 -0.81 13.18
N GLU A 298 -10.09 -0.06 13.64
CA GLU A 298 -11.19 -0.56 14.48
C GLU A 298 -12.33 -1.16 13.63
N THR A 299 -12.77 -2.39 13.96
CA THR A 299 -13.89 -3.07 13.29
C THR A 299 -15.13 -3.10 14.18
N ARG A 300 -16.29 -2.72 13.64
CA ARG A 300 -17.57 -2.84 14.37
C ARG A 300 -17.94 -4.29 14.67
N THR A 301 -17.34 -5.24 13.94
CA THR A 301 -17.58 -6.69 14.13
C THR A 301 -17.17 -7.16 15.52
N LEU A 302 -16.17 -6.51 16.12
CA LEU A 302 -15.59 -6.88 17.42
C LEU A 302 -15.83 -5.76 18.45
N MET A 303 -16.99 -5.10 18.41
CA MET A 303 -17.37 -4.07 19.37
C MET A 303 -18.68 -4.41 20.04
N ASN A 304 -18.73 -4.41 21.37
CA ASN A 304 -19.97 -4.65 22.12
C ASN A 304 -21.10 -3.67 21.75
N ALA A 305 -20.74 -2.44 21.40
CA ALA A 305 -21.66 -1.42 20.92
C ALA A 305 -22.34 -1.79 19.59
N TYR A 306 -21.86 -2.78 18.85
CA TYR A 306 -22.47 -3.23 17.59
C TYR A 306 -22.90 -4.70 17.65
N ASP A 307 -22.17 -5.55 18.37
CA ASP A 307 -22.56 -6.93 18.69
C ASP A 307 -22.65 -7.13 20.22
N PRO A 308 -23.88 -7.17 20.79
CA PRO A 308 -24.07 -7.40 22.22
C PRO A 308 -23.51 -8.73 22.76
N LYS A 309 -23.18 -9.69 21.89
CA LYS A 309 -22.56 -10.98 22.28
C LYS A 309 -21.05 -10.88 22.48
N HIS A 310 -20.42 -9.84 21.94
CA HIS A 310 -18.99 -9.61 22.10
C HIS A 310 -18.65 -9.15 23.52
N VAL A 311 -17.39 -9.29 23.93
CA VAL A 311 -16.93 -8.87 25.27
C VAL A 311 -17.17 -7.38 25.47
N GLN A 312 -17.42 -6.92 26.71
CA GLN A 312 -17.69 -5.51 27.04
C GLN A 312 -16.43 -4.62 26.89
N ASN A 313 -16.02 -4.40 25.64
CA ASN A 313 -14.88 -3.59 25.24
C ASN A 313 -15.28 -2.17 24.80
N THR A 314 -16.57 -1.81 24.79
CA THR A 314 -17.03 -0.43 24.50
C THR A 314 -18.07 0.06 25.52
N PRO A 315 -17.77 0.07 26.83
CA PRO A 315 -18.75 0.41 27.86
C PRO A 315 -19.34 1.82 27.72
N TRP A 316 -18.54 2.84 27.37
CA TRP A 316 -19.03 4.22 27.21
C TRP A 316 -19.98 4.32 26.02
N LEU A 317 -19.54 3.90 24.83
CA LEU A 317 -20.38 3.99 23.63
C LEU A 317 -21.68 3.16 23.76
N THR A 318 -21.62 2.04 24.47
CA THR A 318 -22.83 1.24 24.77
C THR A 318 -23.81 2.00 25.66
N GLY A 319 -23.33 2.76 26.64
CA GLY A 319 -24.15 3.64 27.47
C GLY A 319 -24.80 4.78 26.68
N GLU A 320 -24.04 5.39 25.77
CA GLU A 320 -24.50 6.51 24.94
C GLU A 320 -25.59 6.12 23.92
N LYS A 321 -25.83 4.83 23.65
CA LYS A 321 -27.00 4.38 22.87
C LYS A 321 -28.33 4.88 23.42
N SER A 322 -28.41 5.09 24.73
CA SER A 322 -29.61 5.60 25.40
C SER A 322 -29.72 7.14 25.35
N ASN A 323 -28.65 7.83 24.94
CA ASN A 323 -28.60 9.27 24.83
C ASN A 323 -29.20 9.73 23.50
N PRO A 324 -30.27 10.56 23.49
CA PRO A 324 -30.93 11.00 22.26
C PRO A 324 -30.05 11.91 21.38
N ASN A 325 -28.95 12.44 21.92
CA ASN A 325 -27.98 13.25 21.17
C ASN A 325 -26.97 12.42 20.37
N PHE A 326 -26.87 11.12 20.63
CA PHE A 326 -26.01 10.20 19.88
C PHE A 326 -26.79 9.45 18.80
N THR A 327 -26.12 9.19 17.67
CA THR A 327 -26.61 8.33 16.59
C THR A 327 -25.48 7.42 16.14
N LEU A 328 -25.66 6.12 16.34
CA LEU A 328 -24.71 5.09 15.90
C LEU A 328 -25.17 4.53 14.56
N PHE A 329 -24.26 4.47 13.59
CA PHE A 329 -24.56 3.97 12.25
C PHE A 329 -24.21 2.50 12.13
N THR A 330 -25.19 1.65 11.83
CA THR A 330 -25.00 0.19 11.96
C THR A 330 -24.39 -0.46 10.72
N ASN A 331 -24.46 0.16 9.54
CA ASN A 331 -24.08 -0.44 8.26
C ASN A 331 -23.01 0.36 7.53
N VAL A 332 -21.95 0.73 8.25
CA VAL A 332 -20.83 1.50 7.69
C VAL A 332 -19.68 0.62 7.28
N TYR A 333 -19.11 0.94 6.12
CA TYR A 333 -18.01 0.24 5.48
C TYR A 333 -16.88 1.20 5.13
N SER A 334 -15.66 0.69 5.16
CA SER A 334 -14.53 1.37 4.58
C SER A 334 -14.48 1.15 3.07
N CYS A 335 -14.09 2.19 2.33
CA CYS A 335 -13.93 2.13 0.87
C CYS A 335 -12.68 1.36 0.43
N ALA A 336 -11.70 1.21 1.33
CA ALA A 336 -10.50 0.39 1.17
C ALA A 336 -10.14 -0.24 2.53
N TRP A 337 -8.97 -0.88 2.66
CA TRP A 337 -8.54 -1.51 3.92
C TRP A 337 -7.18 -0.96 4.39
N TYR A 338 -6.89 0.28 3.99
CA TYR A 338 -5.67 1.02 4.31
C TYR A 338 -5.97 2.49 4.54
N THR A 339 -5.27 3.06 5.52
CA THR A 339 -5.43 4.46 5.93
C THR A 339 -5.30 5.45 4.78
N VAL A 340 -4.26 5.34 3.94
CA VAL A 340 -4.00 6.34 2.89
C VAL A 340 -5.08 6.44 1.83
N PRO A 341 -5.45 5.34 1.13
CA PRO A 341 -6.56 5.38 0.17
C PRO A 341 -7.90 5.77 0.81
N VAL A 342 -8.17 5.35 2.05
CA VAL A 342 -9.40 5.74 2.74
C VAL A 342 -9.45 7.24 2.96
N LEU A 343 -8.43 7.79 3.60
CA LEU A 343 -8.43 9.19 4.02
C LEU A 343 -8.20 10.16 2.86
N GLU A 344 -7.60 9.70 1.75
CA GLU A 344 -7.63 10.43 0.48
C GLU A 344 -9.06 10.81 0.08
N HIS A 345 -9.99 9.86 0.18
CA HIS A 345 -11.38 10.05 -0.20
C HIS A 345 -12.25 10.61 0.94
N ALA A 346 -12.14 10.06 2.14
CA ALA A 346 -12.97 10.45 3.28
C ALA A 346 -12.82 11.94 3.65
N LEU A 347 -11.65 12.53 3.42
CA LEU A 347 -11.35 13.91 3.79
C LEU A 347 -11.66 14.92 2.67
N THR A 348 -11.92 14.48 1.44
CA THR A 348 -12.03 15.36 0.27
C THR A 348 -13.28 15.08 -0.58
N GLU A 349 -13.52 15.93 -1.57
CA GLU A 349 -14.60 15.70 -2.55
C GLU A 349 -14.41 14.44 -3.41
N SER A 350 -13.23 13.83 -3.43
CA SER A 350 -12.96 12.64 -4.23
C SER A 350 -13.61 11.41 -3.59
N ASN A 351 -14.34 10.61 -4.37
CA ASN A 351 -14.87 9.32 -3.94
C ASN A 351 -15.07 8.37 -5.12
N PHE A 352 -15.39 7.10 -4.85
CA PHE A 352 -15.53 6.08 -5.90
C PHE A 352 -16.81 6.20 -6.74
N TYR A 353 -17.65 7.21 -6.49
CA TYR A 353 -18.91 7.48 -7.19
C TYR A 353 -18.86 8.76 -8.03
N ASN A 354 -17.69 9.39 -8.11
CA ASN A 354 -17.46 10.57 -8.93
C ASN A 354 -16.11 10.46 -9.67
N THR A 355 -15.77 11.47 -10.48
CA THR A 355 -14.54 11.50 -11.28
C THR A 355 -13.52 12.51 -10.75
N LYS A 356 -13.66 12.97 -9.51
CA LYS A 356 -12.76 13.97 -8.92
C LYS A 356 -11.49 13.29 -8.43
N GLN A 357 -10.35 13.87 -8.79
CA GLN A 357 -9.05 13.45 -8.30
C GLN A 357 -8.75 14.16 -6.98
N PHE A 358 -8.02 13.50 -6.08
CA PHE A 358 -7.58 14.07 -4.80
C PHE A 358 -6.91 15.44 -4.98
N ASN A 359 -5.90 15.51 -5.87
CA ASN A 359 -5.13 16.74 -6.13
C ASN A 359 -5.93 17.88 -6.82
N GLN A 360 -7.20 17.66 -7.16
CA GLN A 360 -8.12 18.66 -7.70
C GLN A 360 -9.29 19.00 -6.76
N SER A 361 -9.33 18.39 -5.57
CA SER A 361 -10.45 18.45 -4.64
C SER A 361 -10.18 19.43 -3.49
N THR A 362 -11.24 19.93 -2.88
CA THR A 362 -11.21 20.60 -1.57
C THR A 362 -11.51 19.60 -0.45
N SER A 363 -11.07 19.94 0.76
CA SER A 363 -11.16 19.09 1.95
C SER A 363 -12.20 19.56 2.96
N ILE A 364 -12.50 18.72 3.95
CA ILE A 364 -13.33 19.12 5.11
C ILE A 364 -12.71 20.30 5.88
N ILE A 365 -11.37 20.42 5.89
CA ILE A 365 -10.65 21.55 6.49
C ILE A 365 -10.92 22.82 5.69
N ASP A 366 -10.89 22.74 4.36
CA ASP A 366 -11.18 23.88 3.48
C ASP A 366 -12.61 24.40 3.68
N ILE A 367 -13.58 23.49 3.76
CA ILE A 367 -14.97 23.82 4.03
C ILE A 367 -15.11 24.55 5.36
N ALA A 368 -14.56 23.99 6.44
CA ALA A 368 -14.63 24.59 7.77
C ALA A 368 -13.93 25.96 7.82
N LYS A 369 -12.74 26.06 7.23
CA LYS A 369 -11.97 27.31 7.17
C LYS A 369 -12.71 28.40 6.41
N LYS A 370 -13.34 28.05 5.29
CA LYS A 370 -14.12 28.99 4.47
C LYS A 370 -15.41 29.44 5.15
N LEU A 371 -15.94 28.65 6.08
CA LEU A 371 -17.04 29.03 6.99
C LEU A 371 -16.59 29.89 8.18
N GLY A 372 -15.28 30.14 8.34
CA GLY A 372 -14.73 30.97 9.41
C GLY A 372 -14.40 30.23 10.70
N TYR A 373 -14.35 28.90 10.69
CA TYR A 373 -13.84 28.13 11.83
C TYR A 373 -12.31 28.28 11.92
N LYS A 374 -11.79 28.34 13.14
CA LYS A 374 -10.39 28.04 13.41
C LYS A 374 -10.18 26.54 13.28
N THR A 375 -9.26 26.15 12.40
CA THR A 375 -9.05 24.73 12.05
C THR A 375 -7.84 24.14 12.77
N TYR A 376 -8.03 22.98 13.39
CA TYR A 376 -6.99 22.23 14.11
C TYR A 376 -6.87 20.81 13.55
N TRP A 377 -5.64 20.33 13.40
CA TRP A 377 -5.33 18.93 13.11
C TRP A 377 -4.35 18.39 14.14
N PHE A 378 -4.77 17.42 14.95
CA PHE A 378 -3.93 16.78 15.95
C PHE A 378 -3.81 15.29 15.66
N SER A 379 -2.58 14.79 15.51
CA SER A 379 -2.34 13.40 15.08
C SER A 379 -1.43 12.66 16.05
N ASN A 380 -1.84 11.46 16.46
CA ASN A 380 -0.95 10.50 17.14
C ASN A 380 -0.32 9.50 16.15
N GLN A 381 -0.79 9.46 14.90
CA GLN A 381 -0.05 8.79 13.84
C GLN A 381 1.18 9.61 13.47
N GLY A 382 2.36 8.97 13.49
CA GLY A 382 3.66 9.61 13.34
C GLY A 382 3.81 10.40 12.04
N SER A 383 4.78 11.31 12.03
CA SER A 383 5.03 12.25 10.94
C SER A 383 6.33 11.98 10.16
N ILE A 384 7.06 10.92 10.55
CA ILE A 384 8.36 10.54 9.98
C ILE A 384 8.15 9.46 8.91
N GLY A 385 8.57 9.73 7.67
CA GLY A 385 8.44 8.81 6.52
C GLY A 385 7.16 8.97 5.69
N ILE A 386 6.23 9.80 6.16
CA ILE A 386 4.87 10.01 5.61
C ILE A 386 4.73 11.45 5.04
N ALA A 387 5.86 12.12 4.78
CA ALA A 387 5.84 13.41 4.08
C ALA A 387 5.20 13.19 2.71
N ASP A 388 4.22 14.02 2.36
CA ASP A 388 3.49 14.00 1.08
C ASP A 388 2.43 12.90 0.89
N THR A 389 1.94 12.25 1.96
CA THR A 389 0.69 11.47 1.84
C THR A 389 -0.54 12.38 1.81
N PRO A 390 -1.65 11.93 1.20
CA PRO A 390 -2.93 12.63 1.22
C PRO A 390 -3.33 13.18 2.61
N ILE A 391 -3.11 12.42 3.68
CA ILE A 391 -3.41 12.84 5.06
C ILE A 391 -2.58 14.06 5.45
N THR A 392 -1.26 13.97 5.32
CA THR A 392 -0.34 15.05 5.71
C THR A 392 -0.58 16.31 4.86
N LEU A 393 -0.89 16.13 3.57
CA LEU A 393 -1.20 17.22 2.65
C LEU A 393 -2.47 17.98 3.06
N VAL A 394 -3.54 17.27 3.44
CA VAL A 394 -4.76 17.90 3.98
C VAL A 394 -4.51 18.52 5.36
N ALA A 395 -3.84 17.80 6.27
CA ALA A 395 -3.53 18.26 7.63
C ALA A 395 -2.77 19.61 7.63
N ASN A 396 -1.81 19.77 6.72
CA ASN A 396 -1.00 20.98 6.60
C ASN A 396 -1.80 22.22 6.11
N THR A 397 -3.05 22.06 5.68
CA THR A 397 -3.93 23.19 5.32
C THR A 397 -4.65 23.79 6.54
N ALA A 398 -4.67 23.07 7.67
CA ALA A 398 -5.25 23.55 8.92
C ALA A 398 -4.46 24.74 9.47
N ASP A 399 -5.12 25.57 10.28
CA ASP A 399 -4.45 26.72 10.90
C ASP A 399 -3.43 26.32 11.96
N VAL A 400 -3.66 25.17 12.60
CA VAL A 400 -2.75 24.57 13.58
C VAL A 400 -2.70 23.07 13.33
N ALA A 401 -1.53 22.54 12.98
CA ALA A 401 -1.28 21.11 12.85
C ALA A 401 -0.20 20.67 13.84
N LYS A 402 -0.45 19.63 14.64
CA LYS A 402 0.50 19.08 15.62
C LYS A 402 0.52 17.55 15.59
N TRP A 403 1.71 17.00 15.83
CA TRP A 403 1.93 15.55 15.90
C TRP A 403 2.56 15.19 17.23
N THR A 404 2.08 14.12 17.86
CA THR A 404 2.57 13.69 19.17
C THR A 404 4.06 13.32 19.12
N ASP A 405 4.52 12.66 18.06
CA ASP A 405 5.93 12.27 17.91
C ASP A 405 6.92 13.46 17.82
N LYS A 406 6.47 14.61 17.32
CA LYS A 406 7.25 15.86 17.22
C LYS A 406 7.05 16.76 18.43
N ASP A 407 5.79 16.93 18.83
CA ASP A 407 5.34 17.98 19.74
C ASP A 407 5.03 17.47 21.16
N ASN A 408 5.00 16.15 21.38
CA ASN A 408 4.80 15.52 22.70
C ASN A 408 5.60 14.19 22.85
N LYS A 409 6.89 14.30 23.22
CA LYS A 409 7.81 13.15 23.31
C LYS A 409 7.58 12.21 24.51
N GLU A 410 6.64 12.53 25.40
CA GLU A 410 6.51 11.88 26.72
C GLU A 410 5.51 10.70 26.72
N SER A 411 4.54 10.64 25.81
CA SER A 411 3.59 9.52 25.70
C SER A 411 3.38 9.12 24.23
N ARG A 412 3.24 7.81 23.99
CA ARG A 412 2.97 7.22 22.67
C ARG A 412 1.50 6.81 22.47
N TYR A 413 0.67 7.04 23.49
CA TYR A 413 -0.73 6.62 23.48
C TYR A 413 -1.64 7.78 23.07
N ASP A 414 -2.86 7.43 22.60
CA ASP A 414 -3.83 8.41 22.10
C ASP A 414 -4.29 9.43 23.16
N GLU A 415 -4.11 9.15 24.45
CA GLU A 415 -4.35 10.11 25.55
C GLU A 415 -3.60 11.44 25.37
N SER A 416 -2.43 11.42 24.73
CA SER A 416 -1.62 12.61 24.46
C SER A 416 -2.33 13.65 23.58
N LEU A 417 -3.33 13.25 22.79
CA LEU A 417 -4.14 14.16 21.98
C LEU A 417 -5.01 15.08 22.86
N LEU A 418 -5.35 14.66 24.08
CA LEU A 418 -6.08 15.49 25.04
C LEU A 418 -5.26 16.71 25.46
N ASP A 419 -3.93 16.60 25.47
CA ASP A 419 -3.06 17.74 25.81
C ASP A 419 -3.04 18.80 24.70
N PHE A 420 -3.22 18.40 23.44
CA PHE A 420 -3.44 19.36 22.35
C PHE A 420 -4.86 19.94 22.38
N LEU A 421 -5.87 19.11 22.66
CA LEU A 421 -7.25 19.56 22.79
C LEU A 421 -7.42 20.63 23.87
N LYS A 422 -6.68 20.53 24.99
CA LYS A 422 -6.67 21.53 26.07
C LYS A 422 -6.12 22.91 25.66
N GLN A 423 -5.41 23.00 24.54
CA GLN A 423 -4.81 24.25 24.05
C GLN A 423 -5.72 25.03 23.10
N VAL A 424 -6.88 24.46 22.73
CA VAL A 424 -7.83 25.10 21.83
C VAL A 424 -8.50 26.28 22.53
N ASN A 425 -8.67 27.41 21.82
CA ASN A 425 -9.32 28.60 22.36
C ASN A 425 -10.84 28.39 22.41
N PRO A 426 -11.47 28.35 23.60
CA PRO A 426 -12.91 28.13 23.71
C PRO A 426 -13.77 29.31 23.20
N ASN A 427 -13.16 30.48 22.98
CA ASN A 427 -13.88 31.69 22.55
C ASN A 427 -13.97 31.84 21.02
N GLU A 428 -13.55 30.82 20.27
CA GLU A 428 -13.59 30.78 18.80
C GLU A 428 -14.56 29.69 18.33
N ASN A 429 -14.98 29.77 17.06
CA ASN A 429 -15.63 28.64 16.41
C ASN A 429 -14.54 27.67 15.96
N ASN A 430 -14.51 26.46 16.51
CA ASN A 430 -13.41 25.52 16.28
C ASN A 430 -13.86 24.33 15.42
N PHE A 431 -13.04 23.97 14.44
CA PHE A 431 -13.16 22.71 13.72
C PHE A 431 -11.89 21.90 13.97
N ILE A 432 -12.04 20.76 14.64
CA ILE A 432 -10.91 19.99 15.17
C ILE A 432 -10.94 18.60 14.55
N VAL A 433 -9.83 18.20 13.94
CA VAL A 433 -9.59 16.80 13.56
C VAL A 433 -8.63 16.17 14.55
N LEU A 434 -9.02 15.03 15.12
CA LEU A 434 -8.18 14.19 15.99
C LEU A 434 -7.93 12.87 15.26
N HIS A 435 -6.67 12.52 15.00
CA HIS A 435 -6.28 11.30 14.29
C HIS A 435 -5.59 10.32 15.24
N LEU A 436 -6.27 9.23 15.56
CA LEU A 436 -5.86 8.24 16.55
C LEU A 436 -4.88 7.22 15.95
N MET A 437 -4.07 6.61 16.80
CA MET A 437 -3.37 5.35 16.49
C MET A 437 -4.28 4.13 16.69
N GLY A 438 -5.32 4.27 17.52
CA GLY A 438 -6.45 3.35 17.60
C GLY A 438 -6.03 1.89 17.80
N SER A 439 -6.59 1.02 16.96
CA SER A 439 -6.36 -0.42 16.97
C SER A 439 -5.32 -0.88 15.95
N HIS A 440 -4.36 -0.02 15.60
CA HIS A 440 -3.29 -0.39 14.65
C HIS A 440 -2.50 -1.61 15.15
N ILE A 441 -2.17 -2.52 14.24
CA ILE A 441 -1.50 -3.80 14.53
C ILE A 441 -0.19 -3.63 15.31
N GLU A 442 0.20 -4.67 16.06
CA GLU A 442 0.93 -4.59 17.33
C GLU A 442 0.07 -4.00 18.45
N TYR A 443 -1.11 -4.60 18.63
CA TYR A 443 -2.17 -4.17 19.53
C TYR A 443 -1.68 -3.86 20.96
N ARG A 444 -0.74 -4.64 21.51
CA ARG A 444 -0.18 -4.38 22.86
C ARG A 444 0.54 -3.04 23.01
N ASN A 445 0.95 -2.41 21.90
CA ASN A 445 1.59 -1.12 21.91
C ASN A 445 0.58 0.05 21.89
N ARG A 446 -0.73 -0.23 21.82
CA ARG A 446 -1.79 0.78 21.68
C ARG A 446 -2.41 1.22 23.00
N TYR A 447 -2.23 0.45 24.06
CA TYR A 447 -2.79 0.74 25.38
C TYR A 447 -1.74 0.56 26.49
N PRO A 448 -1.86 1.29 27.60
CA PRO A 448 -0.97 1.11 28.75
C PRO A 448 -1.27 -0.20 29.48
N LYS A 449 -0.31 -0.72 30.24
CA LYS A 449 -0.47 -1.98 31.00
C LYS A 449 -1.70 -2.01 31.91
N SER A 450 -2.14 -0.86 32.41
CA SER A 450 -3.37 -0.72 33.22
C SER A 450 -4.66 -1.06 32.47
N PHE A 451 -4.63 -1.06 31.13
CA PHE A 451 -5.75 -1.37 30.24
C PHE A 451 -5.70 -2.78 29.66
N HIS A 452 -4.74 -3.62 30.06
CA HIS A 452 -4.68 -5.03 29.68
C HIS A 452 -5.72 -5.85 30.48
N LYS A 453 -7.00 -5.77 30.07
CA LYS A 453 -8.15 -6.35 30.77
C LYS A 453 -8.52 -7.74 30.25
N PHE A 454 -8.56 -7.90 28.94
CA PHE A 454 -8.81 -9.16 28.26
C PHE A 454 -7.47 -9.87 28.01
N ASP A 455 -7.40 -11.15 28.31
CA ASP A 455 -6.21 -11.98 28.09
C ASP A 455 -6.65 -13.40 27.75
N ASP A 456 -6.21 -13.90 26.61
CA ASP A 456 -6.46 -15.26 26.12
C ASP A 456 -5.16 -16.11 26.10
N GLY A 457 -4.07 -15.59 26.67
CA GLY A 457 -2.75 -16.22 26.70
C GLY A 457 -1.97 -16.11 25.38
N THR A 458 -2.53 -15.44 24.37
CA THR A 458 -1.88 -15.19 23.08
C THR A 458 -1.34 -13.75 23.00
N LEU A 459 -0.44 -13.49 22.04
CA LEU A 459 0.21 -12.19 21.88
C LEU A 459 -0.23 -11.56 20.55
N ASN A 460 -0.73 -10.33 20.61
CA ASN A 460 -1.21 -9.53 19.48
C ASN A 460 -2.30 -10.22 18.64
N GLU A 461 -3.19 -10.98 19.29
CA GLU A 461 -4.39 -11.56 18.67
C GLU A 461 -5.65 -10.88 19.26
N GLN A 462 -6.79 -11.57 19.28
CA GLN A 462 -8.10 -10.96 19.55
C GLN A 462 -8.22 -10.31 20.94
N ALA A 463 -7.75 -10.93 22.03
CA ALA A 463 -7.86 -10.31 23.36
C ALA A 463 -7.07 -8.98 23.47
N ASP A 464 -5.91 -8.91 22.81
CA ASP A 464 -5.13 -7.68 22.75
C ASP A 464 -5.84 -6.62 21.90
N PHE A 465 -6.49 -7.01 20.79
CA PHE A 465 -7.36 -6.13 20.01
C PHE A 465 -8.55 -5.61 20.85
N ASP A 466 -9.20 -6.46 21.64
CA ASP A 466 -10.29 -6.03 22.51
C ASP A 466 -9.85 -4.99 23.55
N ASN A 467 -8.59 -5.06 24.00
CA ASN A 467 -8.00 -4.04 24.87
C ASN A 467 -7.71 -2.72 24.14
N THR A 468 -7.36 -2.74 22.84
CA THR A 468 -7.21 -1.50 22.06
C THR A 468 -8.56 -0.79 21.93
N VAL A 469 -9.62 -1.54 21.58
CA VAL A 469 -11.00 -1.04 21.50
C VAL A 469 -11.46 -0.44 22.83
N LEU A 470 -11.19 -1.12 23.95
CA LEU A 470 -11.51 -0.60 25.29
C LEU A 470 -10.78 0.70 25.61
N TYR A 471 -9.52 0.82 25.19
CA TYR A 471 -8.77 2.04 25.40
C TYR A 471 -9.28 3.17 24.49
N THR A 472 -9.57 2.89 23.22
CA THR A 472 -10.18 3.85 22.29
C THR A 472 -11.54 4.35 22.81
N ASP A 473 -12.40 3.48 23.35
CA ASP A 473 -13.69 3.86 23.97
C ASP A 473 -13.50 4.86 25.13
N LEU A 474 -12.49 4.67 25.98
CA LEU A 474 -12.13 5.64 27.03
C LEU A 474 -11.67 6.98 26.43
N ILE A 475 -10.76 6.95 25.45
CA ILE A 475 -10.22 8.18 24.87
C ILE A 475 -11.34 8.99 24.20
N LEU A 476 -12.25 8.33 23.48
CA LEU A 476 -13.43 8.98 22.91
C LEU A 476 -14.33 9.59 23.99
N SER A 477 -14.53 8.90 25.12
CA SER A 477 -15.30 9.45 26.24
C SER A 477 -14.65 10.70 26.82
N GLN A 478 -13.32 10.72 26.95
CA GLN A 478 -12.57 11.86 27.49
C GLN A 478 -12.56 13.04 26.52
N ILE A 479 -12.43 12.79 25.21
CA ILE A 479 -12.55 13.83 24.16
C ILE A 479 -13.94 14.47 24.23
N TYR A 480 -14.99 13.64 24.24
CA TYR A 480 -16.37 14.09 24.33
C TYR A 480 -16.60 14.94 25.58
N GLN A 481 -16.24 14.42 26.76
CA GLN A 481 -16.48 15.11 28.03
C GLN A 481 -15.73 16.44 28.09
N TYR A 482 -14.45 16.46 27.72
CA TYR A 482 -13.66 17.69 27.75
C TYR A 482 -14.23 18.76 26.83
N ALA A 483 -14.58 18.39 25.58
CA ALA A 483 -15.11 19.33 24.62
C ALA A 483 -16.52 19.80 25.01
N HIS A 484 -17.35 18.92 25.57
CA HIS A 484 -18.67 19.27 26.10
C HIS A 484 -18.56 20.33 27.21
N ASP A 485 -17.67 20.12 28.17
CA ASP A 485 -17.54 20.98 29.35
C ASP A 485 -16.81 22.30 29.05
N ASN A 486 -15.84 22.29 28.13
CA ASN A 486 -14.89 23.40 27.98
C ASN A 486 -14.91 24.08 26.61
N LEU A 487 -15.38 23.41 25.55
CA LEU A 487 -15.24 23.90 24.17
C LEU A 487 -16.58 24.14 23.47
N HIS A 488 -17.70 24.13 24.19
CA HIS A 488 -19.04 24.30 23.60
C HIS A 488 -19.28 23.29 22.45
N LEU A 489 -19.05 22.01 22.73
CA LEU A 489 -19.18 20.94 21.74
C LEU A 489 -20.58 20.93 21.10
N ASP A 490 -20.58 21.15 19.80
CA ASP A 490 -21.78 21.31 18.99
C ASP A 490 -22.07 20.04 18.18
N ALA A 491 -21.01 19.44 17.61
CA ALA A 491 -21.06 18.16 16.95
C ALA A 491 -19.74 17.39 17.14
N MET A 492 -19.83 16.08 17.26
CA MET A 492 -18.68 15.16 17.22
C MET A 492 -18.99 14.02 16.25
N VAL A 493 -18.10 13.73 15.32
CA VAL A 493 -18.20 12.58 14.40
C VAL A 493 -17.02 11.67 14.67
N TYR A 494 -17.27 10.39 14.87
CA TYR A 494 -16.24 9.35 14.93
C TYR A 494 -16.46 8.35 13.80
N PHE A 495 -15.38 7.95 13.13
CA PHE A 495 -15.36 6.81 12.22
C PHE A 495 -13.97 6.17 12.26
N SER A 496 -13.89 4.85 12.11
CA SER A 496 -12.60 4.20 11.83
C SER A 496 -12.28 4.33 10.34
N ASP A 497 -11.01 4.51 10.00
CA ASP A 497 -10.56 4.52 8.61
C ASP A 497 -10.82 3.16 7.93
N HIS A 498 -10.41 2.06 8.55
CA HIS A 498 -10.71 0.68 8.19
C HIS A 498 -10.77 -0.16 9.47
N GLY A 499 -11.10 -1.45 9.32
CA GLY A 499 -11.05 -2.43 10.41
C GLY A 499 -9.76 -3.25 10.36
N SER A 500 -9.54 -4.02 11.41
CA SER A 500 -8.53 -5.08 11.47
C SER A 500 -9.20 -6.40 11.80
N ASP A 501 -8.67 -7.50 11.25
CA ASP A 501 -9.07 -8.84 11.64
C ASP A 501 -7.92 -9.47 12.43
N PRO A 502 -7.99 -9.51 13.77
CA PRO A 502 -6.89 -9.98 14.60
C PRO A 502 -6.60 -11.47 14.38
N MET A 503 -7.52 -12.24 13.78
CA MET A 503 -7.34 -13.66 13.47
C MET A 503 -6.64 -13.87 12.12
N VAL A 504 -6.51 -12.83 11.29
CA VAL A 504 -5.87 -12.85 9.98
C VAL A 504 -4.60 -12.01 10.02
N ARG A 505 -3.46 -12.69 10.20
CA ARG A 505 -2.14 -12.03 10.33
C ARG A 505 -1.78 -11.21 9.09
N ARG A 506 -1.57 -9.90 9.27
CA ARG A 506 -0.95 -8.92 8.33
C ARG A 506 -1.07 -9.29 6.85
N GLN A 507 -2.29 -9.51 6.33
CA GLN A 507 -2.49 -9.80 4.91
C GLN A 507 -2.62 -8.50 4.11
N PRO A 508 -1.82 -8.29 3.04
CA PRO A 508 -1.92 -7.11 2.20
C PRO A 508 -3.21 -7.05 1.39
N ASP A 509 -3.87 -8.18 1.17
CA ASP A 509 -5.12 -8.25 0.41
C ASP A 509 -6.12 -9.13 1.19
N PRO A 510 -6.55 -8.70 2.38
CA PRO A 510 -7.43 -9.49 3.25
C PRO A 510 -8.78 -9.64 2.58
N THR A 511 -9.30 -10.87 2.44
CA THR A 511 -10.54 -11.14 1.69
C THR A 511 -11.81 -10.91 2.52
N GLY A 512 -11.74 -11.09 3.85
CA GLY A 512 -12.88 -10.95 4.75
C GLY A 512 -13.42 -9.52 4.86
N PHE A 513 -14.72 -9.37 5.13
CA PHE A 513 -15.36 -8.07 5.35
C PHE A 513 -15.10 -7.49 6.75
N THR A 514 -14.51 -8.25 7.69
CA THR A 514 -14.14 -7.76 9.03
C THR A 514 -13.31 -6.48 8.96
N VAL A 515 -12.31 -6.44 8.06
CA VAL A 515 -11.43 -5.28 7.82
C VAL A 515 -12.12 -4.10 7.13
N LEU A 516 -13.35 -4.29 6.64
CA LEU A 516 -14.13 -3.28 5.93
C LEU A 516 -15.31 -2.78 6.77
N ARG A 517 -15.84 -3.55 7.72
CA ARG A 517 -16.95 -3.12 8.58
C ARG A 517 -16.43 -2.24 9.72
N ILE A 518 -16.66 -0.95 9.62
CA ILE A 518 -16.11 0.03 10.57
C ILE A 518 -17.20 0.59 11.49
N PRO A 519 -16.85 1.01 12.72
CA PRO A 519 -17.73 1.80 13.55
C PRO A 519 -17.82 3.23 13.03
N MET A 520 -19.00 3.83 13.23
CA MET A 520 -19.22 5.25 13.02
C MET A 520 -20.37 5.72 13.91
N PHE A 521 -20.20 6.88 14.54
CA PHE A 521 -21.28 7.55 15.26
C PHE A 521 -21.16 9.07 15.14
N CYS A 522 -22.26 9.77 15.40
CA CYS A 522 -22.22 11.21 15.63
C CYS A 522 -22.95 11.58 16.93
N TYR A 523 -22.41 12.57 17.64
CA TYR A 523 -23.08 13.32 18.68
C TYR A 523 -23.48 14.69 18.13
N LEU A 524 -24.70 15.14 18.41
CA LEU A 524 -25.20 16.47 18.07
C LEU A 524 -25.85 17.11 19.30
N SER A 525 -25.35 18.27 19.71
CA SER A 525 -25.80 18.94 20.93
C SER A 525 -27.27 19.39 20.84
N ASN A 526 -27.90 19.64 21.99
CA ASN A 526 -29.24 20.23 22.02
C ASN A 526 -29.30 21.61 21.32
N GLN A 527 -28.22 22.40 21.39
CA GLN A 527 -28.14 23.68 20.69
C GLN A 527 -28.03 23.49 19.18
N TYR A 528 -27.29 22.47 18.74
CA TYR A 528 -27.23 22.09 17.33
C TYR A 528 -28.62 21.67 16.83
N GLU A 529 -29.33 20.81 17.57
CA GLU A 529 -30.65 20.31 17.20
C GLU A 529 -31.69 21.43 17.05
N GLN A 530 -31.65 22.44 17.94
CA GLN A 530 -32.53 23.61 17.84
C GLN A 530 -32.31 24.40 16.54
N ARG A 531 -31.07 24.50 16.07
CA ARG A 531 -30.73 25.21 14.82
C ARG A 531 -30.93 24.34 13.58
N ASN A 532 -30.75 23.03 13.69
CA ASN A 532 -30.69 22.08 12.57
C ASN A 532 -31.59 20.84 12.78
N PRO A 533 -32.89 20.99 13.11
CA PRO A 533 -33.74 19.86 13.49
C PRO A 533 -33.94 18.84 12.37
N ASP A 534 -33.96 19.29 11.11
CA ASP A 534 -34.12 18.41 9.96
C ASP A 534 -32.86 17.55 9.70
N VAL A 535 -31.66 18.08 9.99
CA VAL A 535 -30.41 17.29 9.89
C VAL A 535 -30.41 16.19 10.94
N VAL A 536 -30.74 16.51 12.19
CA VAL A 536 -30.83 15.52 13.29
C VAL A 536 -31.86 14.44 12.97
N ARG A 537 -33.07 14.83 12.52
CA ARG A 537 -34.12 13.88 12.13
C ARG A 537 -33.66 12.96 11.00
N THR A 538 -32.97 13.51 10.01
CA THR A 538 -32.49 12.76 8.85
C THR A 538 -31.40 11.76 9.23
N LEU A 539 -30.42 12.14 10.06
CA LEU A 539 -29.39 11.22 10.53
C LEU A 539 -29.99 10.06 11.33
N LYS A 540 -30.92 10.34 12.25
CA LYS A 540 -31.66 9.31 12.99
C LYS A 540 -32.45 8.40 12.07
N HIS A 541 -33.10 8.94 11.05
CA HIS A 541 -33.82 8.14 10.05
C HIS A 541 -32.87 7.22 9.25
N ASN A 542 -31.68 7.73 8.91
CA ASN A 542 -30.68 7.03 8.10
C ASN A 542 -29.68 6.20 8.93
N GLN A 543 -29.87 6.04 10.24
CA GLN A 543 -28.89 5.36 11.11
C GLN A 543 -28.58 3.90 10.68
N ASN A 544 -29.54 3.23 10.02
CA ASN A 544 -29.38 1.86 9.52
C ASN A 544 -29.09 1.80 8.01
N ALA A 545 -28.89 2.94 7.34
CA ALA A 545 -28.54 2.97 5.92
C ALA A 545 -27.12 2.44 5.71
N PHE A 546 -26.88 1.84 4.54
CA PHE A 546 -25.54 1.42 4.14
C PHE A 546 -24.72 2.64 3.74
N PHE A 547 -23.46 2.71 4.14
CA PHE A 547 -22.60 3.85 3.86
C PHE A 547 -21.16 3.39 3.68
N THR A 548 -20.41 4.07 2.81
CA THR A 548 -18.97 3.88 2.64
C THR A 548 -18.25 5.18 3.02
N ASN A 549 -17.15 5.09 3.75
CA ASN A 549 -16.50 6.26 4.34
C ASN A 549 -15.79 7.19 3.35
N ASP A 550 -15.65 6.82 2.08
CA ASP A 550 -15.32 7.77 0.99
C ASP A 550 -16.39 8.85 0.81
N LEU A 551 -17.59 8.67 1.36
CA LEU A 551 -18.66 9.69 1.40
C LEU A 551 -18.62 10.55 2.68
N LEU A 552 -17.62 10.40 3.55
CA LEU A 552 -17.54 11.13 4.81
C LEU A 552 -17.48 12.65 4.62
N TYR A 553 -16.77 13.13 3.60
CA TYR A 553 -16.74 14.55 3.25
C TYR A 553 -18.15 15.12 3.09
N GLU A 554 -19.03 14.39 2.40
CA GLU A 554 -20.43 14.78 2.18
C GLU A 554 -21.24 14.72 3.48
N LEU A 555 -20.97 13.73 4.35
CA LEU A 555 -21.57 13.67 5.69
C LEU A 555 -21.18 14.88 6.55
N VAL A 556 -19.90 15.24 6.60
CA VAL A 556 -19.40 16.40 7.37
C VAL A 556 -19.99 17.69 6.82
N CYS A 557 -20.05 17.87 5.49
CA CYS A 557 -20.73 19.00 4.87
C CYS A 557 -22.21 19.09 5.25
N GLY A 558 -22.90 17.94 5.30
CA GLY A 558 -24.29 17.85 5.74
C GLY A 558 -24.48 18.21 7.22
N ILE A 559 -23.57 17.77 8.11
CA ILE A 559 -23.56 18.15 9.53
C ILE A 559 -23.23 19.63 9.71
N LEU A 560 -22.35 20.22 8.90
CA LEU A 560 -22.13 21.67 8.90
C LEU A 560 -23.34 22.44 8.31
N ASN A 561 -24.34 21.74 7.76
CA ASN A 561 -25.55 22.25 7.12
C ASN A 561 -25.26 23.34 6.09
N ILE A 562 -24.39 23.01 5.13
CA ILE A 562 -23.91 23.95 4.13
C ILE A 562 -24.73 23.95 2.84
N LYS A 563 -24.48 24.96 2.02
CA LYS A 563 -24.78 24.98 0.58
C LYS A 563 -23.49 25.32 -0.15
N SER A 564 -23.09 24.45 -1.09
CA SER A 564 -21.89 24.62 -1.90
C SER A 564 -22.05 23.88 -3.23
N PRO A 565 -21.45 24.36 -4.34
CA PRO A 565 -21.27 23.54 -5.55
C PRO A 565 -20.39 22.30 -5.31
N ASN A 566 -19.57 22.33 -4.25
CA ASN A 566 -18.65 21.27 -3.84
C ASN A 566 -19.28 20.30 -2.83
N TYR A 567 -20.62 20.29 -2.68
CA TYR A 567 -21.35 19.41 -1.76
C TYR A 567 -22.50 18.70 -2.51
N ASP A 568 -22.41 17.37 -2.64
CA ASP A 568 -23.48 16.55 -3.21
C ASP A 568 -24.36 15.97 -2.10
N GLU A 569 -25.47 16.67 -1.86
CA GLU A 569 -26.49 16.26 -0.89
C GLU A 569 -27.03 14.84 -1.12
N SER A 570 -26.94 14.26 -2.32
CA SER A 570 -27.45 12.90 -2.57
C SER A 570 -26.54 11.78 -2.03
N TYR A 571 -25.31 12.15 -1.64
CA TYR A 571 -24.30 11.29 -1.02
C TYR A 571 -24.11 11.56 0.49
N SER A 572 -24.96 12.37 1.11
CA SER A 572 -24.85 12.69 2.54
C SER A 572 -25.95 12.03 3.38
N LEU A 573 -25.58 11.24 4.39
CA LEU A 573 -26.55 10.67 5.35
C LEU A 573 -27.30 11.75 6.15
N ALA A 574 -26.74 12.96 6.22
CA ALA A 574 -27.35 14.14 6.85
C ALA A 574 -28.37 14.85 5.96
N SER A 575 -28.59 14.39 4.72
CA SER A 575 -29.50 15.00 3.77
C SER A 575 -30.72 14.12 3.47
N PRO A 576 -31.94 14.69 3.39
CA PRO A 576 -33.13 13.95 2.96
C PRO A 576 -33.05 13.49 1.50
N LYS A 577 -32.05 13.94 0.73
CA LYS A 577 -31.78 13.49 -0.64
C LYS A 577 -30.93 12.22 -0.70
N TRP A 578 -30.47 11.69 0.43
CA TRP A 578 -29.79 10.41 0.51
C TRP A 578 -30.60 9.32 -0.22
N LYS A 579 -29.98 8.70 -1.23
CA LYS A 579 -30.65 7.71 -2.09
C LYS A 579 -29.87 6.41 -2.28
N MET A 580 -28.62 6.38 -1.84
CA MET A 580 -27.74 5.22 -2.04
C MET A 580 -28.30 4.03 -1.28
N LYS A 581 -28.37 2.89 -1.97
CA LYS A 581 -28.70 1.60 -1.37
C LYS A 581 -27.45 0.74 -1.37
N ARG A 582 -27.49 -0.33 -0.59
CA ARG A 582 -26.39 -1.29 -0.51
C ARG A 582 -25.84 -1.74 -1.86
N LYS A 583 -26.71 -2.03 -2.83
CA LYS A 583 -26.35 -2.45 -4.18
C LYS A 583 -25.61 -1.40 -5.01
N ASP A 584 -25.71 -0.13 -4.62
CA ASP A 584 -25.11 1.01 -5.31
C ASP A 584 -23.73 1.34 -4.72
N LEU A 585 -23.34 0.70 -3.62
CA LEU A 585 -22.12 0.99 -2.87
C LEU A 585 -21.04 -0.07 -3.13
N VAL A 586 -19.80 0.41 -3.14
CA VAL A 586 -18.60 -0.37 -3.44
C VAL A 586 -17.52 -0.16 -2.39
N THR A 587 -16.61 -1.12 -2.31
CA THR A 587 -15.42 -1.12 -1.46
C THR A 587 -14.26 -1.70 -2.26
N ARG A 588 -13.09 -1.81 -1.64
CA ARG A 588 -11.85 -2.26 -2.27
C ARG A 588 -11.50 -1.44 -3.51
N PHE A 589 -11.26 -0.16 -3.33
CA PHE A 589 -10.92 0.74 -4.44
C PHE A 589 -12.03 0.86 -5.51
N GLY A 590 -13.28 0.66 -5.09
CA GLY A 590 -14.44 0.67 -5.97
C GLY A 590 -14.65 -0.63 -6.78
N GLU A 591 -13.87 -1.68 -6.53
CA GLU A 591 -13.89 -2.90 -7.33
C GLU A 591 -14.90 -3.95 -6.83
N THR A 592 -15.23 -3.94 -5.54
CA THR A 592 -16.07 -4.97 -4.90
C THR A 592 -17.42 -4.40 -4.47
N SER A 593 -18.51 -5.09 -4.80
CA SER A 593 -19.85 -4.66 -4.37
C SER A 593 -20.05 -4.93 -2.89
N LEU A 594 -20.71 -4.01 -2.16
CA LEU A 594 -21.15 -4.31 -0.79
C LEU A 594 -22.17 -5.45 -0.72
N MET A 595 -22.75 -5.90 -1.83
CA MET A 595 -23.62 -7.08 -1.89
C MET A 595 -22.89 -8.38 -1.58
N ASP A 596 -21.56 -8.41 -1.75
CA ASP A 596 -20.74 -9.60 -1.52
C ASP A 596 -20.57 -9.91 -0.03
N ASP A 597 -20.90 -8.96 0.85
CA ASP A 597 -20.92 -9.19 2.30
C ASP A 597 -22.13 -10.03 2.73
N THR A 598 -21.96 -11.31 3.03
CA THR A 598 -23.10 -12.16 3.44
C THR A 598 -23.39 -12.18 4.95
N ALA A 599 -22.60 -11.47 5.78
CA ALA A 599 -22.60 -11.65 7.23
C ALA A 599 -22.67 -10.34 8.06
N PHE A 600 -23.36 -9.31 7.54
CA PHE A 600 -23.32 -7.91 8.01
C PHE A 600 -24.25 -7.52 9.17
#